data_AF-A7XXZ3-F1
#
_entry.id   AF-A7XXZ3-F1
#
_cell.length_a   1.000
_cell.length_b   1.000
_cell.length_c   1.000
_cell.angle_alpha   90.00
_cell.angle_beta   90.00
_cell.angle_gamma   90.00
#
_symmetry.space_group_name_H-M   'P 1'
#
loop_
_entity.id
_entity.type
_entity.pdbx_description
1 polymer ?
#
loop_
_entity_poly.entity_id
_entity_poly.type
_entity_poly.pdbx_seq_one_letter_code
_entity_poly.pdbx_strand_id
1 'polypeptide(L)'
;MDKILERYERYSYAEKVLVSSESEIQGNWCHEYRKLKAKVETIQKCQKHLMGEDLESLNLKELQQLEQQLESSLKHIRARKNQLMHESISELQKKERSLQEENKVLQKELVEKQKAQAAQQDQTQPQTSSSSSSFMMRDAPPVADTSNHPAAAGERAEDVAVQPQVPLRTALPLWMVSHING
;
A
#
# COMPACT_ATOMS: atom_id res chain seq x y z
N MET A 1 38.91 65.85 -39.52
CA MET A 1 38.54 64.53 -40.08
C MET A 1 38.83 63.41 -39.08
N ASP A 2 39.93 63.54 -38.35
CA ASP A 2 40.47 62.51 -37.44
C ASP A 2 39.51 62.12 -36.32
N LYS A 3 38.79 63.08 -35.71
CA LYS A 3 37.77 62.82 -34.68
C LYS A 3 36.59 61.96 -35.16
N ILE A 4 36.35 61.91 -36.47
CA ILE A 4 35.28 61.09 -37.06
C ILE A 4 35.82 59.67 -37.28
N LEU A 5 37.05 59.56 -37.80
CA LEU A 5 37.73 58.28 -37.99
C LEU A 5 37.97 57.57 -36.65
N GLU A 6 38.45 58.28 -35.64
CA GLU A 6 38.69 57.74 -34.30
C GLU A 6 37.40 57.22 -33.65
N ARG A 7 36.27 57.92 -33.84
CA ARG A 7 34.97 57.44 -33.35
C ARG A 7 34.55 56.17 -34.08
N TYR A 8 34.69 56.14 -35.40
CA TYR A 8 34.34 54.96 -36.20
C TYR A 8 35.20 53.74 -35.82
N GLU A 9 36.50 53.94 -35.62
CA GLU A 9 37.43 52.89 -35.19
C GLU A 9 37.01 52.31 -33.82
N ARG A 10 36.71 53.18 -32.84
CA ARG A 10 36.22 52.76 -31.53
C ARG A 10 34.92 51.95 -31.61
N TYR A 11 33.94 52.39 -32.41
CA TYR A 11 32.69 51.65 -32.58
C TYR A 11 32.90 50.31 -33.30
N SER A 12 33.70 50.29 -34.35
CA SER A 12 34.02 49.07 -35.10
C SER A 12 34.75 48.02 -34.25
N TYR A 13 35.61 48.48 -33.33
CA TYR A 13 36.30 47.60 -32.39
C TYR A 13 35.35 47.08 -31.31
N ALA A 14 34.52 47.95 -30.73
CA ALA A 14 33.52 47.56 -29.74
C ALA A 14 32.53 46.51 -30.29
N GLU A 15 32.07 46.69 -31.54
CA GLU A 15 31.21 45.73 -32.23
C GLU A 15 31.89 44.36 -32.43
N LYS A 16 33.15 44.34 -32.87
CA LYS A 16 33.93 43.09 -33.00
C LYS A 16 34.12 42.36 -31.67
N VAL A 17 34.34 43.10 -30.58
CA VAL A 17 34.48 42.53 -29.22
C VAL A 17 33.15 41.93 -28.75
N LEU A 18 32.02 42.58 -29.02
CA LEU A 18 30.70 42.04 -28.70
C LEU A 18 30.37 40.78 -29.50
N VAL A 19 30.61 40.78 -30.81
CA VAL A 19 30.40 39.60 -31.67
C VAL A 19 31.30 38.43 -31.23
N SER A 20 32.54 38.71 -30.84
CA SER A 20 33.46 37.69 -30.32
C SER A 20 32.96 37.12 -28.98
N SER A 21 32.54 38.00 -28.06
CA SER A 21 31.96 37.59 -26.77
C SER A 21 30.68 36.76 -26.94
N GLU A 22 29.79 37.15 -27.84
CA GLU A 22 28.55 36.42 -28.15
C GLU A 22 28.86 35.03 -28.74
N SER A 23 29.84 34.95 -29.65
CA SER A 23 30.32 33.69 -30.20
C SER A 23 30.95 32.78 -29.14
N GLU A 24 31.66 33.34 -28.17
CA GLU A 24 32.22 32.60 -27.03
C GLU A 24 31.12 32.09 -26.09
N ILE A 25 30.12 32.92 -25.78
CA ILE A 25 28.94 32.55 -24.99
C ILE A 25 28.17 31.42 -25.69
N GLN A 26 27.93 31.55 -27.00
CA GLN A 26 27.28 30.50 -27.80
C GLN A 26 28.10 29.21 -27.83
N GLY A 27 29.41 29.30 -28.00
CA GLY A 27 30.33 28.16 -27.92
C GLY A 27 30.28 27.46 -26.56
N ASN A 28 30.20 28.24 -25.47
CA ASN A 28 30.06 27.74 -24.11
C ASN A 28 28.72 27.01 -23.90
N TRP A 29 27.60 27.58 -24.38
CA TRP A 29 26.29 26.91 -24.34
C TRP A 29 26.25 25.62 -25.15
N CYS A 30 26.83 25.61 -26.36
CA CYS A 30 26.93 24.38 -27.16
C CYS A 30 27.79 23.30 -26.48
N HIS A 31 28.87 23.71 -25.79
CA HIS A 31 29.71 22.80 -25.03
C HIS A 31 28.96 22.20 -23.82
N GLU A 32 28.34 23.05 -22.99
CA GLU A 32 27.56 22.61 -21.83
C GLU A 32 26.35 21.76 -22.22
N TYR A 33 25.67 22.09 -23.33
CA TYR A 33 24.61 21.24 -23.88
C TYR A 33 25.14 19.87 -24.27
N ARG A 34 26.27 19.79 -25.00
CA ARG A 34 26.87 18.50 -25.40
C ARG A 34 27.24 17.66 -24.18
N LYS A 35 27.81 18.29 -23.16
CA LYS A 35 28.16 17.64 -21.89
C LYS A 35 26.92 17.13 -21.15
N LEU A 36 25.86 17.92 -21.08
CA LEU A 36 24.59 17.49 -20.47
C LEU A 36 23.97 16.34 -21.25
N LYS A 37 23.93 16.43 -22.59
CA LYS A 37 23.41 15.38 -23.47
C LYS A 37 24.16 14.06 -23.27
N ALA A 38 25.49 14.09 -23.23
CA ALA A 38 26.30 12.90 -22.96
C ALA A 38 26.00 12.26 -21.58
N LYS A 39 25.74 13.08 -20.55
CA LYS A 39 25.32 12.57 -19.23
C LYS A 39 23.96 11.88 -19.29
N VAL A 40 22.98 12.48 -19.99
CA VAL A 40 21.65 11.89 -20.17
C VAL A 40 21.74 10.57 -20.90
N GLU A 41 22.48 10.50 -22.01
CA GLU A 41 22.69 9.28 -22.77
C GLU A 41 23.37 8.19 -21.93
N THR A 42 24.36 8.56 -21.11
CA THR A 42 25.01 7.63 -20.18
C THR A 42 24.02 7.07 -19.16
N ILE A 43 23.20 7.92 -18.54
CA ILE A 43 22.20 7.50 -17.56
C ILE A 43 21.16 6.58 -18.22
N GLN A 44 20.67 6.95 -19.41
CA GLN A 44 19.71 6.14 -20.16
C GLN A 44 20.30 4.77 -20.51
N LYS A 45 21.56 4.72 -20.96
CA LYS A 45 22.25 3.46 -21.24
C LYS A 45 22.38 2.59 -19.97
N CYS A 46 22.79 3.18 -18.85
CA CYS A 46 22.85 2.49 -17.57
C CYS A 46 21.47 1.96 -17.13
N GLN A 47 20.40 2.74 -17.31
CA GLN A 47 19.04 2.31 -17.00
C GLN A 47 18.65 1.08 -17.82
N LYS A 48 18.88 1.10 -19.13
CA LYS A 48 18.62 -0.05 -20.01
C LYS A 48 19.34 -1.30 -19.54
N HIS A 49 20.64 -1.19 -19.23
CA HIS A 49 21.40 -2.32 -18.70
C HIS A 49 20.79 -2.85 -17.39
N LEU A 50 20.42 -1.97 -16.46
CA LEU A 50 19.75 -2.37 -15.21
C LEU A 50 18.39 -3.04 -15.43
N MET A 51 17.72 -2.71 -16.54
CA MET A 51 16.47 -3.33 -16.99
C MET A 51 16.69 -4.64 -17.77
N GLY A 52 17.94 -5.04 -18.01
CA GLY A 52 18.30 -6.23 -18.78
C GLY A 52 18.27 -6.04 -20.30
N GLU A 53 18.30 -4.78 -20.77
CA GLU A 53 18.30 -4.40 -22.19
C GLU A 53 19.72 -4.04 -22.66
N ASP A 54 19.99 -4.10 -23.96
CA ASP A 54 21.25 -3.70 -24.62
C ASP A 54 22.54 -4.32 -24.02
N LEU A 55 22.44 -5.53 -23.47
CA LEU A 55 23.53 -6.23 -22.76
C LEU A 55 24.65 -6.74 -23.66
N GLU A 56 24.40 -6.86 -24.97
CA GLU A 56 25.36 -7.32 -25.98
C GLU A 56 26.63 -6.44 -26.02
N SER A 57 26.51 -5.19 -25.57
CA SER A 57 27.63 -4.24 -25.50
C SER A 57 28.54 -4.43 -24.28
N LEU A 58 28.15 -5.27 -23.31
CA LEU A 58 28.88 -5.52 -22.08
C LEU A 58 29.78 -6.75 -22.20
N ASN A 59 30.98 -6.66 -21.62
CA ASN A 59 31.84 -7.84 -21.47
C ASN A 59 31.43 -8.68 -20.24
N LEU A 60 31.98 -9.90 -20.13
CA LEU A 60 31.66 -10.84 -19.05
C LEU A 60 31.86 -10.24 -17.64
N LYS A 61 32.93 -9.47 -17.44
CA LYS A 61 33.23 -8.86 -16.13
C LYS A 61 32.22 -7.78 -15.78
N GLU A 62 31.84 -6.95 -16.74
CA GLU A 62 30.82 -5.92 -16.56
C GLU A 62 29.45 -6.53 -16.28
N LEU A 63 29.12 -7.64 -16.96
CA LEU A 63 27.87 -8.36 -16.72
C LEU A 63 27.81 -8.96 -15.31
N GLN A 64 28.90 -9.56 -14.83
CA GLN A 64 29.00 -10.04 -13.44
C GLN A 64 28.87 -8.90 -12.42
N GLN A 65 29.45 -7.73 -12.69
CA GLN A 65 29.30 -6.56 -11.82
C GLN A 65 27.85 -6.07 -11.79
N LEU A 66 27.18 -6.03 -12.93
CA LEU A 66 25.77 -5.67 -13.05
C LEU A 66 24.87 -6.64 -12.26
N GLU A 67 25.11 -7.94 -12.39
CA GLU A 67 24.40 -8.98 -11.65
C GLU A 67 24.57 -8.79 -10.13
N GLN A 68 25.80 -8.63 -9.65
CA GLN A 68 26.09 -8.38 -8.24
C GLN A 68 25.41 -7.11 -7.70
N GLN A 69 25.39 -6.04 -8.51
CA GLN A 69 24.72 -4.79 -8.16
C GLN A 69 23.20 -5.00 -8.03
N LEU A 70 22.58 -5.73 -8.96
CA LEU A 70 21.15 -6.04 -8.93
C LEU A 70 20.81 -6.95 -7.74
N GLU A 71 21.61 -7.99 -7.49
CA GLU A 71 21.39 -8.90 -6.36
C GLU A 71 21.49 -8.15 -5.01
N SER A 72 22.54 -7.35 -4.84
CA SER A 72 22.74 -6.55 -3.63
C SER A 72 21.59 -5.57 -3.42
N SER A 73 21.22 -4.77 -4.44
CA SER A 73 20.13 -3.81 -4.33
C SER A 73 18.78 -4.48 -4.03
N LEU A 74 18.49 -5.62 -4.67
CA LEU A 74 17.29 -6.42 -4.40
C LEU A 74 17.26 -6.92 -2.96
N LYS A 75 18.39 -7.40 -2.43
CA LYS A 75 18.53 -7.80 -1.02
C LYS A 75 18.21 -6.63 -0.08
N HIS A 76 18.74 -5.44 -0.35
CA HIS A 76 18.46 -4.23 0.44
C HIS A 76 16.98 -3.84 0.39
N ILE A 77 16.36 -3.86 -0.80
CA ILE A 77 14.93 -3.55 -0.96
C ILE A 77 14.07 -4.54 -0.16
N ARG A 78 14.34 -5.84 -0.26
CA ARG A 78 13.62 -6.87 0.50
C ARG A 78 13.79 -6.70 2.00
N ALA A 79 15.02 -6.46 2.47
CA ALA A 79 15.30 -6.21 3.87
C ALA A 79 14.51 -5.00 4.39
N ARG A 80 14.50 -3.89 3.64
CA ARG A 80 13.75 -2.69 4.02
C ARG A 80 12.24 -2.92 4.02
N LYS A 81 11.69 -3.59 3.01
CA LYS A 81 10.26 -3.97 2.96
C LYS A 81 9.88 -4.83 4.15
N ASN A 82 10.69 -5.84 4.46
CA ASN A 82 10.45 -6.69 5.62
C ASN A 82 10.50 -5.88 6.91
N GLN A 83 11.51 -5.03 7.10
CA GLN A 83 11.62 -4.18 8.29
C GLN A 83 10.34 -3.35 8.49
N LEU A 84 9.90 -2.61 7.46
CA LEU A 84 8.69 -1.78 7.53
C LEU A 84 7.44 -2.61 7.84
N MET A 85 7.33 -3.81 7.30
CA MET A 85 6.22 -4.73 7.60
C MET A 85 6.22 -5.15 9.07
N HIS A 86 7.39 -5.49 9.64
CA HIS A 86 7.50 -5.85 11.06
C HIS A 86 7.19 -4.67 11.97
N GLU A 87 7.64 -3.47 11.61
CA GLU A 87 7.31 -2.22 12.32
C GLU A 87 5.79 -2.01 12.35
N SER A 88 5.11 -2.12 11.20
CA SER A 88 3.66 -2.00 11.10
C SER A 88 2.90 -3.05 11.91
N ILE A 89 3.33 -4.33 11.86
CA ILE A 89 2.75 -5.40 12.66
C ILE A 89 2.90 -5.09 14.16
N SER A 90 4.07 -4.62 14.58
CA SER A 90 4.35 -4.30 15.98
C SER A 90 3.49 -3.14 16.49
N GLU A 91 3.30 -2.11 15.67
CA GLU A 91 2.41 -0.99 15.98
C GLU A 91 0.95 -1.44 16.13
N LEU A 92 0.46 -2.26 15.21
CA LEU A 92 -0.89 -2.81 15.26
C LEU A 92 -1.11 -3.69 16.48
N GLN A 93 -0.16 -4.56 16.81
CA GLN A 93 -0.22 -5.39 18.02
C GLN A 93 -0.20 -4.54 19.30
N LYS A 94 0.56 -3.44 19.34
CA LYS A 94 0.55 -2.51 20.48
C LYS A 94 -0.83 -1.86 20.62
N LYS A 95 -1.43 -1.43 19.50
CA LYS A 95 -2.78 -0.84 19.49
C LYS A 95 -3.84 -1.85 19.93
N GLU A 96 -3.76 -3.09 19.45
CA GLU A 96 -4.64 -4.19 19.86
C GLU A 96 -4.60 -4.39 21.37
N ARG A 97 -3.40 -4.50 21.96
CA ARG A 97 -3.23 -4.67 23.42
C ARG A 97 -3.80 -3.49 24.21
N SER A 98 -3.60 -2.25 23.75
CA SER A 98 -4.15 -1.06 24.40
C SER A 98 -5.68 -1.10 24.42
N LEU A 99 -6.29 -1.39 23.28
CA LEU A 99 -7.74 -1.46 23.15
C LEU A 99 -8.33 -2.63 23.95
N GLN A 100 -7.65 -3.76 24.01
CA GLN A 100 -8.07 -4.90 24.83
C GLN A 100 -8.09 -4.54 26.32
N GLU A 101 -7.08 -3.81 26.81
CA GLU A 101 -7.05 -3.38 28.22
C GLU A 101 -8.14 -2.34 28.51
N GLU A 102 -8.34 -1.36 27.63
CA GLU A 102 -9.44 -0.38 27.76
C GLU A 102 -10.81 -1.06 27.77
N ASN A 103 -11.04 -2.00 26.87
CA ASN A 103 -12.31 -2.74 26.81
C ASN A 103 -12.54 -3.58 28.07
N LYS A 104 -11.48 -4.21 28.60
CA LYS A 104 -11.54 -4.96 29.86
C LYS A 104 -11.88 -4.07 31.06
N VAL A 105 -11.35 -2.85 31.11
CA VAL A 105 -11.71 -1.86 32.15
C VAL A 105 -13.19 -1.47 32.02
N LEU A 106 -13.64 -1.11 30.81
CA LEU A 106 -15.04 -0.73 30.57
C LEU A 106 -16.01 -1.87 30.89
N GLN A 107 -15.67 -3.11 30.57
CA GLN A 107 -16.48 -4.29 30.93
C GLN A 107 -16.63 -4.43 32.45
N LYS A 108 -15.56 -4.22 33.22
CA LYS A 108 -15.63 -4.24 34.68
C LYS A 108 -16.54 -3.13 35.22
N GLU A 109 -16.37 -1.91 34.74
CA GLU A 109 -17.21 -0.77 35.14
C GLU A 109 -18.70 -1.00 34.83
N LEU A 110 -18.99 -1.63 33.68
CA LEU A 110 -20.36 -1.95 33.28
C LEU A 110 -21.00 -2.96 34.24
N VAL A 111 -20.26 -4.02 34.59
CA VAL A 111 -20.71 -5.02 35.58
C VAL A 111 -20.92 -4.39 36.96
N GLU A 112 -20.02 -3.50 37.40
CA GLU A 112 -20.16 -2.79 38.68
C GLU A 112 -21.38 -1.87 38.68
N LYS A 113 -21.63 -1.12 37.60
CA LYS A 113 -22.82 -0.28 37.45
C LYS A 113 -24.12 -1.09 37.43
N GLN A 114 -24.14 -2.23 36.75
CA GLN A 114 -25.30 -3.14 36.75
C GLN A 114 -25.59 -3.69 38.15
N LYS A 115 -24.57 -4.09 38.90
CA LYS A 115 -24.72 -4.53 40.30
C LYS A 115 -25.24 -3.40 41.20
N ALA A 116 -24.72 -2.18 41.04
CA ALA A 116 -25.18 -1.03 41.81
C ALA A 116 -26.65 -0.67 41.49
N GLN A 117 -27.07 -0.77 40.22
CA GLN A 117 -28.47 -0.58 39.82
C GLN A 117 -29.38 -1.67 40.39
N ALA A 118 -28.99 -2.94 40.33
CA ALA A 118 -29.77 -4.03 40.91
C ALA A 118 -29.94 -3.87 42.44
N ALA A 119 -28.89 -3.44 43.15
CA ALA A 119 -28.94 -3.19 44.59
C ALA A 119 -29.83 -1.98 44.97
N GLN A 120 -29.99 -0.98 44.09
CA GLN A 120 -30.95 0.11 44.30
C GLN A 120 -32.41 -0.33 44.06
N GLN A 121 -32.63 -1.27 43.14
CA GLN A 121 -33.98 -1.78 42.85
C GLN A 121 -34.54 -2.62 44.01
N ASP A 122 -33.68 -3.39 44.71
CA ASP A 122 -34.07 -4.17 45.89
C ASP A 122 -34.42 -3.31 47.13
N GLN A 123 -33.95 -2.06 47.22
CA GLN A 123 -34.24 -1.16 48.35
C GLN A 123 -35.52 -0.31 48.17
N THR A 124 -36.18 -0.34 47.01
CA THR A 124 -37.37 0.48 46.72
C THR A 124 -38.68 -0.29 46.69
N GLN A 125 -38.73 -1.52 47.21
CA GLN A 125 -39.98 -2.27 47.36
C GLN A 125 -40.57 -2.13 48.78
N PRO A 126 -41.64 -1.34 49.00
CA PRO A 126 -42.44 -1.48 50.20
C PRO A 126 -43.33 -2.72 50.06
N GLN A 127 -43.36 -3.51 51.13
CA GLN A 127 -44.33 -4.59 51.33
C GLN A 127 -45.76 -4.04 51.17
N THR A 128 -46.48 -4.46 50.14
CA THR A 128 -47.94 -4.50 50.18
C THR A 128 -48.43 -5.87 49.76
N SER A 129 -49.03 -6.54 50.72
CA SER A 129 -49.74 -7.80 50.60
C SER A 129 -51.00 -7.66 49.75
N SER A 130 -51.29 -8.72 48.99
CA SER A 130 -52.63 -9.16 48.54
C SER A 130 -53.31 -8.34 47.43
N SER A 131 -53.40 -8.87 46.22
CA SER A 131 -54.65 -9.54 45.75
C SER A 131 -54.55 -10.01 44.29
N SER A 132 -55.26 -11.10 44.04
CA SER A 132 -55.41 -11.84 42.78
C SER A 132 -56.11 -11.03 41.68
N SER A 133 -55.70 -11.20 40.40
CA SER A 133 -56.66 -11.24 39.29
C SER A 133 -56.06 -11.85 38.02
N SER A 134 -56.86 -12.73 37.43
CA SER A 134 -56.63 -13.58 36.26
C SER A 134 -56.79 -12.82 34.95
N PHE A 135 -55.96 -13.11 33.94
CA PHE A 135 -56.46 -13.16 32.57
C PHE A 135 -55.64 -14.14 31.72
N MET A 136 -56.35 -15.14 31.19
CA MET A 136 -55.83 -16.15 30.29
C MET A 136 -55.77 -15.60 28.86
N MET A 137 -54.71 -15.90 28.13
CA MET A 137 -54.81 -16.24 26.71
C MET A 137 -53.80 -17.37 26.41
N ARG A 138 -54.37 -18.51 26.01
CA ARG A 138 -53.71 -19.61 25.30
C ARG A 138 -53.30 -19.12 23.89
N ASP A 139 -52.17 -19.63 23.37
CA ASP A 139 -52.21 -20.54 22.21
C ASP A 139 -50.83 -21.16 21.88
N ALA A 140 -50.77 -22.49 22.05
CA ALA A 140 -50.17 -23.58 21.26
C ALA A 140 -48.70 -23.52 20.69
N PRO A 141 -48.14 -24.64 20.18
CA PRO A 141 -47.61 -25.78 20.94
C PRO A 141 -46.15 -26.13 20.47
N PRO A 142 -45.62 -27.38 20.41
CA PRO A 142 -44.23 -27.66 20.78
C PRO A 142 -43.31 -28.12 19.62
N VAL A 143 -42.03 -28.31 19.95
CA VAL A 143 -40.94 -29.03 19.24
C VAL A 143 -41.20 -29.67 17.87
N ALA A 144 -40.36 -29.36 16.88
CA ALA A 144 -39.83 -30.31 15.90
C ALA A 144 -38.60 -29.74 15.17
N ASP A 145 -37.54 -30.54 15.10
CA ASP A 145 -36.56 -30.53 14.02
C ASP A 145 -37.28 -30.47 12.66
N THR A 146 -36.77 -29.67 11.70
CA THR A 146 -36.81 -30.08 10.29
C THR A 146 -35.83 -29.30 9.43
N SER A 147 -34.89 -30.09 8.92
CA SER A 147 -34.03 -29.88 7.78
C SER A 147 -34.80 -29.58 6.47
N ASN A 148 -34.10 -28.94 5.53
CA ASN A 148 -34.17 -29.09 4.07
C ASN A 148 -35.18 -28.33 3.19
N HIS A 149 -34.55 -27.55 2.30
CA HIS A 149 -34.80 -27.27 0.87
C HIS A 149 -36.06 -27.82 0.18
N PRO A 150 -36.73 -27.02 -0.68
CA PRO A 150 -37.55 -27.55 -1.75
C PRO A 150 -36.66 -28.03 -2.90
N ALA A 151 -36.73 -29.33 -3.17
CA ALA A 151 -36.31 -29.93 -4.42
C ALA A 151 -37.37 -29.67 -5.50
N ALA A 152 -36.94 -29.21 -6.67
CA ALA A 152 -37.63 -29.47 -7.92
C ALA A 152 -36.93 -30.66 -8.60
N ALA A 153 -37.76 -31.60 -9.04
CA ALA A 153 -37.48 -32.85 -9.73
C ALA A 153 -36.36 -32.78 -10.78
N GLY A 154 -35.60 -33.83 -11.09
CA GLY A 154 -35.65 -35.23 -10.72
C GLY A 154 -34.66 -35.98 -11.63
N GLU A 155 -34.19 -37.14 -11.18
CA GLU A 155 -33.83 -38.35 -11.94
C GLU A 155 -32.66 -39.12 -11.32
N ARG A 156 -33.03 -40.31 -10.81
CA ARG A 156 -32.30 -41.59 -10.74
C ARG A 156 -30.78 -41.64 -10.44
N ALA A 157 -30.52 -42.21 -9.27
CA ALA A 157 -29.88 -43.52 -9.05
C ALA A 157 -28.33 -43.65 -8.99
N GLU A 158 -27.94 -44.34 -7.91
CA GLU A 158 -26.73 -45.16 -7.65
C GLU A 158 -25.44 -44.48 -7.15
N ASP A 159 -25.29 -44.54 -5.83
CA ASP A 159 -24.18 -45.11 -5.03
C ASP A 159 -22.69 -44.76 -5.28
N VAL A 160 -22.04 -44.49 -4.13
CA VAL A 160 -20.59 -44.49 -3.82
C VAL A 160 -19.74 -43.24 -4.15
N ALA A 161 -19.57 -42.44 -3.09
CA ALA A 161 -18.38 -41.66 -2.68
C ALA A 161 -17.61 -40.84 -3.73
N VAL A 162 -17.94 -39.55 -3.83
CA VAL A 162 -17.10 -38.53 -4.47
C VAL A 162 -16.76 -37.44 -3.45
N GLN A 163 -15.47 -37.30 -3.15
CA GLN A 163 -14.85 -36.08 -2.65
C GLN A 163 -14.50 -35.21 -3.87
N PRO A 164 -15.06 -34.00 -4.03
CA PRO A 164 -14.51 -33.03 -4.97
C PRO A 164 -13.64 -32.04 -4.17
N GLN A 165 -12.33 -32.16 -4.37
CA GLN A 165 -11.36 -31.11 -4.07
C GLN A 165 -11.79 -29.85 -4.84
N VAL A 166 -12.28 -28.83 -4.14
CA VAL A 166 -12.40 -27.49 -4.70
C VAL A 166 -10.97 -26.91 -4.69
N PRO A 167 -10.37 -26.56 -5.84
CA PRO A 167 -9.05 -25.94 -5.81
C PRO A 167 -9.19 -24.60 -5.08
N LEU A 168 -8.63 -24.50 -3.87
CA LEU A 168 -8.31 -23.21 -3.29
C LEU A 168 -7.36 -22.54 -4.26
N ARG A 169 -7.89 -21.73 -5.17
CA ARG A 169 -7.09 -20.74 -5.86
C ARG A 169 -6.54 -19.85 -4.76
N THR A 170 -5.25 -20.01 -4.48
CA THR A 170 -4.40 -19.09 -3.74
C THR A 170 -4.48 -17.73 -4.42
N ALA A 171 -5.53 -16.98 -4.11
CA ALA A 171 -5.68 -15.60 -4.52
C ALA A 171 -4.77 -14.77 -3.63
N LEU A 172 -3.74 -14.17 -4.24
CA LEU A 172 -2.87 -13.23 -3.57
C LEU A 172 -3.72 -12.06 -3.05
N PRO A 173 -3.53 -11.62 -1.79
CA PRO A 173 -4.30 -10.52 -1.21
C PRO A 173 -4.20 -9.23 -2.05
N LEU A 174 -5.30 -8.46 -2.04
CA LEU A 174 -5.59 -7.33 -2.94
C LEU A 174 -4.51 -6.22 -2.96
N TRP A 175 -3.71 -6.10 -1.90
CA TRP A 175 -2.59 -5.16 -1.83
C TRP A 175 -1.38 -5.55 -2.70
N MET A 176 -1.29 -6.82 -3.14
CA MET A 176 -0.23 -7.31 -4.03
C MET A 176 -0.55 -7.16 -5.53
N VAL A 177 -1.74 -6.68 -5.89
CA VAL A 177 -2.19 -6.60 -7.30
C VAL A 177 -2.10 -5.19 -7.89
N SER A 178 -1.54 -4.23 -7.14
CA SER A 178 -1.16 -2.95 -7.72
C SER A 178 0.01 -3.17 -8.68
N HIS A 179 -0.03 -2.58 -9.88
CA HIS A 179 0.97 -2.64 -10.96
C HIS A 179 0.81 -3.73 -12.05
N ILE A 180 -0.42 -4.14 -12.38
CA ILE A 180 -0.69 -4.72 -13.70
C ILE A 180 -1.81 -3.88 -14.32
N ASN A 181 -1.50 -3.28 -15.47
CA ASN A 181 -2.26 -2.28 -16.23
C ASN A 181 -1.85 -0.82 -15.94
N GLY A 182 -0.63 -0.49 -16.38
CA GLY A 182 -0.28 0.81 -16.93
C GLY A 182 0.19 0.59 -18.37
#